data_AF-A0A954UN20-F1
#
_entry.id   AF-A0A954UN20-F1
#
_cell.length_a   1.000
_cell.length_b   1.000
_cell.length_c   1.000
_cell.angle_alpha   90.00
_cell.angle_beta   90.00
_cell.angle_gamma   90.00
#
_symmetry.space_group_name_H-M   'P 1'
#
loop_
_entity.id
_entity.type
_entity.pdbx_description
1 polymer ?
#
loop_
_entity_poly.entity_id
_entity_poly.type
_entity_poly.pdbx_seq_one_letter_code
_entity_poly.pdbx_strand_id
1 'polypeptide(L)'
;EDWGMATFTLANGVVASLEGSWTINAPRATGPSPKQNAVVRLEVIGTRGEIMTQFFRDPGMAVLAAGAENWVYERQAGEPFGPAHPGPIAHLIDCLEQHTAPVSTIQDAYRSFAAAMAAYESVRLGTRTQVPHPRPTSGLDG
;
A
#
# COMPACT_ATOMS: atom_id res chain seq x y z
N GLU A 1 -12.13 2.49 -14.85
CA GLU A 1 -10.92 3.34 -14.95
C GLU A 1 -9.73 2.41 -15.18
N ASP A 2 -8.83 2.77 -16.10
CA ASP A 2 -7.66 1.95 -16.47
C ASP A 2 -6.37 2.40 -15.76
N TRP A 3 -6.28 3.71 -15.50
CA TRP A 3 -5.21 4.37 -14.77
C TRP A 3 -5.82 5.46 -13.89
N GLY A 4 -5.33 5.60 -12.66
CA GLY A 4 -5.74 6.66 -11.74
C GLY A 4 -4.64 6.98 -10.73
N MET A 5 -4.67 8.21 -10.20
CA MET A 5 -3.76 8.66 -9.16
C MET A 5 -4.54 9.42 -8.08
N ALA A 6 -4.24 9.13 -6.81
CA ALA A 6 -4.83 9.79 -5.66
C ALA A 6 -3.73 10.35 -4.76
N THR A 7 -3.91 11.60 -4.33
CA THR A 7 -3.06 12.24 -3.33
C THR A 7 -3.83 12.42 -2.03
N PHE A 8 -3.25 11.95 -0.93
CA PHE A 8 -3.81 11.99 0.41
C PHE A 8 -2.99 12.92 1.29
N THR A 9 -3.66 13.64 2.18
CA THR A 9 -3.03 14.30 3.32
C THR A 9 -3.50 13.60 4.59
N LEU A 10 -2.57 12.97 5.29
CA LEU A 10 -2.80 12.26 6.54
C LEU A 10 -2.88 13.24 7.71
N ALA A 11 -3.49 12.81 8.82
CA ALA A 11 -3.68 13.67 10.01
C ALA A 11 -2.35 14.16 10.62
N ASN A 12 -1.27 13.40 10.46
CA ASN A 12 0.08 13.78 10.91
C ASN A 12 0.83 14.69 9.91
N GLY A 13 0.16 15.18 8.86
CA GLY A 13 0.74 16.04 7.84
C GLY A 13 1.51 15.32 6.73
N VAL A 14 1.64 13.99 6.78
CA VAL A 14 2.24 13.23 5.68
C VAL A 14 1.38 13.37 4.43
N VAL A 15 2.03 13.63 3.29
CA VAL A 15 1.41 13.60 1.98
C VAL A 15 1.80 12.30 1.29
N ALA A 16 0.81 11.55 0.82
CA ALA A 16 1.02 10.29 0.12
C ALA A 16 0.38 10.35 -1.25
N SER A 17 1.06 9.81 -2.26
CA SER A 17 0.49 9.61 -3.60
C SER A 17 0.41 8.12 -3.89
N LEU A 18 -0.74 7.69 -4.41
CA LEU A 18 -0.97 6.32 -4.87
C LEU A 18 -1.35 6.37 -6.33
N GLU A 19 -0.61 5.64 -7.15
CA GLU A 19 -0.89 5.43 -8.56
C GLU A 19 -1.29 3.97 -8.78
N GLY A 20 -2.36 3.76 -9.53
CA GLY A 20 -2.84 2.44 -9.91
C GLY A 20 -3.09 2.38 -11.41
N SER A 21 -2.56 1.37 -12.08
CA SER A 21 -2.80 1.15 -13.50
C SER A 21 -2.90 -0.33 -13.85
N TRP A 22 -3.81 -0.65 -14.76
CA TRP A 22 -4.04 -2.02 -15.23
C TRP A 22 -3.27 -2.36 -16.51
N THR A 23 -3.03 -1.38 -17.39
CA THR A 23 -2.48 -1.60 -18.74
C THR A 23 -1.10 -0.98 -18.99
N ILE A 24 -0.55 -0.16 -18.09
CA ILE A 24 0.70 0.59 -18.32
C ILE A 24 1.90 -0.30 -18.71
N ASN A 25 1.87 -1.56 -18.30
CA ASN A 25 2.91 -2.56 -18.57
C ASN A 25 2.42 -3.70 -19.49
N ALA A 26 1.28 -3.52 -20.16
CA ALA A 26 0.76 -4.50 -21.10
C ALA A 26 1.53 -4.41 -22.43
N PRO A 27 2.12 -5.52 -22.91
CA PRO A 27 2.91 -5.53 -24.15
C PRO A 27 2.04 -5.34 -25.41
N ARG A 28 0.72 -5.36 -25.26
CA ARG A 28 -0.27 -5.20 -26.33
C ARG A 28 -1.46 -4.42 -25.77
N ALA A 29 -2.10 -3.62 -26.62
CA ALA A 29 -3.28 -2.84 -26.26
C ALA A 29 -4.47 -3.70 -25.79
N THR A 30 -4.56 -4.95 -26.27
CA THR A 30 -5.57 -5.92 -25.86
C THR A 30 -4.90 -7.18 -25.32
N GLY A 31 -4.94 -7.35 -24.00
CA GLY A 31 -4.41 -8.55 -23.33
C GLY A 31 -3.94 -8.24 -21.90
N PRO A 32 -3.84 -9.27 -21.03
CA PRO A 32 -3.34 -9.07 -19.69
C PRO A 32 -1.86 -8.66 -19.71
N SER A 33 -1.47 -7.73 -18.85
CA SER A 33 -0.05 -7.47 -18.58
C SER A 33 0.56 -8.69 -17.87
N PRO A 34 1.69 -9.24 -18.35
CA PRO A 34 2.43 -10.25 -17.61
C PRO A 34 2.80 -9.71 -16.22
N LYS A 35 2.54 -10.49 -15.16
CA LYS A 35 2.82 -10.07 -13.77
C LYS A 35 4.28 -9.64 -13.57
N GLN A 36 5.21 -10.20 -14.32
CA GLN A 36 6.63 -9.85 -14.29
C GLN A 36 6.90 -8.40 -14.71
N ASN A 37 6.02 -7.80 -15.50
CA ASN A 37 6.13 -6.40 -15.89
C ASN A 37 5.48 -5.46 -14.88
N ALA A 38 4.74 -5.99 -13.90
CA ALA A 38 4.05 -5.18 -12.91
C ALA A 38 5.05 -4.39 -12.05
N VAL A 39 4.58 -3.23 -11.59
CA VAL A 39 5.29 -2.42 -10.61
C VAL A 39 4.42 -2.39 -9.37
N VAL A 40 4.95 -2.95 -8.29
CA VAL A 40 4.40 -2.80 -6.94
C VAL A 40 5.53 -2.21 -6.13
N ARG A 41 5.47 -0.90 -5.90
CA ARG A 41 6.52 -0.12 -5.24
C ARG A 41 5.90 0.72 -4.14
N LEU A 42 6.59 0.79 -3.01
CA LEU A 42 6.30 1.71 -1.91
C LEU A 42 7.58 2.47 -1.61
N GLU A 43 7.47 3.78 -1.49
CA GLU A 43 8.54 4.66 -1.04
C GLU A 43 8.06 5.46 0.17
N VAL A 44 8.93 5.54 1.17
CA VAL A 44 8.72 6.36 2.36
C VAL A 44 9.90 7.31 2.46
N ILE A 45 9.62 8.58 2.21
CA ILE A 45 10.62 9.65 2.26
C ILE A 45 10.45 10.41 3.57
N GLY A 46 11.52 10.47 4.35
CA GLY A 46 11.58 11.17 5.62
C GLY A 46 12.76 12.13 5.69
N THR A 47 12.82 12.90 6.77
CA THR A 47 13.89 13.89 7.01
C THR A 47 15.27 13.27 7.21
N ARG A 48 15.34 11.96 7.49
CA ARG A 48 16.60 11.23 7.75
C ARG A 48 16.97 10.27 6.64
N GLY A 49 16.21 10.22 5.56
CA GLY A 49 16.43 9.29 4.48
C GLY A 49 15.16 8.74 3.88
N GLU A 50 15.34 7.74 3.03
CA GLU A 50 14.30 7.08 2.27
C GLU A 50 14.36 5.56 2.48
N ILE A 51 13.19 4.94 2.53
CA ILE A 51 13.04 3.49 2.43
C ILE A 51 12.19 3.21 1.21
N MET A 52 12.69 2.35 0.31
CA MET A 52 11.93 1.85 -0.82
C MET A 52 11.78 0.34 -0.73
N THR A 53 10.62 -0.15 -1.18
CA THR A 53 10.39 -1.58 -1.39
C THR A 53 9.72 -1.78 -2.74
N GLN A 54 10.08 -2.85 -3.44
CA GLN A 54 9.42 -3.26 -4.67
C GLN A 54 9.44 -4.79 -4.83
N PHE A 55 8.40 -5.35 -5.45
CA PHE A 55 8.19 -6.80 -5.41
C PHE A 55 8.84 -7.56 -6.58
N PHE A 56 8.98 -6.93 -7.75
CA PHE A 56 9.33 -7.64 -8.99
C PHE A 56 10.67 -7.23 -9.60
N ARG A 57 11.42 -6.33 -8.96
CA ARG A 57 12.66 -5.77 -9.48
C ARG A 57 13.68 -5.62 -8.35
N ASP A 58 14.97 -5.69 -8.69
CA ASP A 58 16.05 -5.44 -7.75
C ASP A 58 16.50 -3.97 -7.73
N PRO A 59 16.92 -3.44 -6.56
CA PRO A 59 16.80 -4.06 -5.24
C PRO A 59 15.33 -4.15 -4.80
N GLY A 60 14.95 -5.24 -4.12
CA GLY A 60 13.58 -5.41 -3.60
C GLY A 60 13.30 -4.57 -2.35
N MET A 61 14.36 -4.19 -1.63
CA MET A 61 14.32 -3.16 -0.60
C MET A 61 15.64 -2.40 -0.61
N ALA A 62 15.58 -1.08 -0.50
CA ALA A 62 16.76 -0.25 -0.30
C ALA A 62 16.50 0.85 0.73
N VAL A 63 17.58 1.26 1.42
CA VAL A 63 17.56 2.37 2.38
C VAL A 63 18.63 3.37 1.96
N LEU A 64 18.25 4.63 1.84
CA LEU A 64 19.16 5.76 1.67
C LEU A 64 19.15 6.60 2.93
N ALA A 65 20.30 6.77 3.57
CA ALA A 65 20.43 7.72 4.67
C ALA A 65 20.58 9.14 4.12
N ALA A 66 20.09 10.14 4.85
CA ALA A 66 20.29 11.54 4.49
C ALA A 66 21.79 11.86 4.33
N GLY A 67 22.15 12.44 3.18
CA GLY A 67 23.54 12.79 2.85
C GLY A 67 24.42 11.63 2.38
N ALA A 68 23.90 10.41 2.28
CA ALA A 68 24.64 9.31 1.67
C ALA A 68 24.70 9.45 0.15
N GLU A 69 25.84 9.05 -0.45
CA GLU A 69 26.03 9.03 -1.90
C GLU A 69 25.28 7.88 -2.58
N ASN A 70 25.15 6.75 -1.87
CA ASN A 70 24.55 5.51 -2.37
C ASN A 70 23.70 4.85 -1.28
N TRP A 71 23.00 3.76 -1.65
CA TRP A 71 22.25 2.93 -0.72
C TRP A 71 23.12 2.45 0.44
N VAL A 72 22.66 2.67 1.67
CA VAL A 72 23.35 2.19 2.89
C VAL A 72 22.91 0.76 3.25
N TYR A 73 21.83 0.29 2.65
CA TYR A 73 21.34 -1.07 2.75
C TYR A 73 20.57 -1.44 1.48
N GLU A 74 20.78 -2.66 1.01
CA GLU A 74 20.02 -3.27 -0.08
C GLU A 74 19.67 -4.72 0.28
N ARG A 75 18.51 -5.16 -0.18
CA ARG A 75 18.10 -6.55 -0.18
C ARG A 75 17.49 -6.87 -1.53
N GLN A 76 17.85 -8.03 -2.08
CA GLN A 76 17.24 -8.55 -3.30
C GLN A 76 15.72 -8.75 -3.11
N ALA A 77 14.99 -8.64 -4.21
CA ALA A 77 13.59 -9.03 -4.27
C ALA A 77 13.45 -10.53 -3.96
N GLY A 78 12.34 -10.89 -3.32
CA GLY A 78 12.01 -12.30 -3.13
C GLY A 78 11.81 -12.98 -4.48
N GLU A 79 11.97 -14.31 -4.52
CA GLU A 79 11.67 -15.08 -5.73
C GLU A 79 10.21 -14.85 -6.15
N PRO A 80 9.94 -14.28 -7.34
CA PRO A 80 8.58 -13.86 -7.75
C PRO A 80 7.55 -15.01 -7.80
N PHE A 81 8.03 -16.26 -7.76
CA PHE A 81 7.24 -17.49 -7.84
C PHE A 81 7.70 -18.54 -6.81
N GLY A 82 8.37 -18.10 -5.74
CA GLY A 82 8.70 -18.98 -4.61
C GLY A 82 7.44 -19.51 -3.91
N PRO A 83 7.56 -20.51 -3.03
CA PRO A 83 6.43 -21.01 -2.26
C PRO A 83 5.74 -19.85 -1.52
N ALA A 84 4.41 -19.85 -1.52
CA ALA A 84 3.64 -18.80 -0.88
C ALA A 84 4.02 -18.70 0.60
N HIS A 85 4.48 -17.53 1.05
CA HIS A 85 4.59 -17.24 2.47
C HIS A 85 3.22 -17.41 3.15
N PRO A 86 3.19 -17.77 4.45
CA PRO A 86 1.94 -17.85 5.21
C PRO A 86 1.14 -16.55 5.02
N GLY A 87 0.07 -16.63 4.23
CA GLY A 87 -0.70 -15.48 3.82
C GLY A 87 -1.78 -15.13 4.86
N PRO A 88 -2.71 -14.22 4.51
CA PRO A 88 -3.81 -13.82 5.38
C PRO A 88 -4.66 -14.99 5.92
N ILE A 89 -4.75 -16.10 5.16
CA ILE A 89 -5.47 -17.31 5.58
C ILE A 89 -4.76 -18.01 6.74
N ALA A 90 -3.44 -18.14 6.69
CA ALA A 90 -2.67 -18.75 7.78
C ALA A 90 -2.80 -17.92 9.06
N HIS A 91 -2.65 -16.59 8.95
CA HIS A 91 -2.88 -15.67 10.08
C HIS A 91 -4.29 -15.81 10.68
N LEU A 92 -5.32 -15.96 9.85
CA LEU A 92 -6.67 -16.19 10.32
C LEU A 92 -6.81 -17.51 11.08
N ILE A 93 -6.22 -18.59 10.55
CA ILE A 93 -6.21 -19.90 11.23
C ILE A 93 -5.53 -19.76 12.60
N ASP A 94 -4.36 -19.14 12.67
CA ASP A 94 -3.64 -18.92 13.93
C ASP A 94 -4.51 -18.15 14.95
N CYS A 95 -5.22 -17.10 14.50
CA CYS A 95 -6.11 -16.33 15.37
C CYS A 95 -7.27 -17.17 15.91
N LEU A 96 -7.83 -18.07 15.08
CA LEU A 96 -8.90 -18.96 15.49
C LEU A 96 -8.40 -19.99 16.50
N GLU A 97 -7.23 -20.59 16.26
CA GLU A 97 -6.63 -21.59 17.14
C GLU A 97 -6.17 -21.01 18.48
N GLN A 98 -5.63 -19.78 18.47
CA GLN A 98 -5.12 -19.12 19.66
C GLN A 98 -6.16 -18.26 20.39
N HIS A 99 -7.38 -18.17 19.85
CA HIS A 99 -8.45 -17.29 20.35
C HIS A 99 -8.01 -15.82 20.47
N THR A 100 -7.21 -15.34 19.52
CA THR A 100 -6.73 -13.96 19.47
C THR A 100 -7.45 -13.14 18.41
N ALA A 101 -7.51 -11.82 18.61
CA ALA A 101 -8.06 -10.92 17.60
C ALA A 101 -7.14 -10.86 16.36
N PRO A 102 -7.70 -10.83 15.14
CA PRO A 102 -6.91 -10.62 13.93
C PRO A 102 -6.32 -9.19 13.90
N VAL A 103 -5.20 -9.03 13.21
CA VAL A 103 -4.51 -7.73 13.07
C VAL A 103 -5.34 -6.69 12.30
N SER A 104 -6.34 -7.14 11.54
CA SER A 104 -7.23 -6.29 10.76
C SER A 104 -8.68 -6.74 10.91
N THR A 105 -9.58 -5.77 10.94
CA THR A 105 -11.01 -5.96 11.16
C THR A 105 -11.83 -5.46 9.97
N ILE A 106 -13.13 -5.75 9.96
CA ILE A 106 -14.04 -5.17 8.97
C ILE A 106 -14.07 -3.63 8.99
N GLN A 107 -13.77 -3.01 10.14
CA GLN A 107 -13.72 -1.56 10.24
C GLN A 107 -12.52 -0.98 9.48
N ASP A 108 -11.40 -1.71 9.41
CA ASP A 108 -10.24 -1.32 8.60
C ASP A 108 -10.55 -1.39 7.10
N ALA A 109 -11.31 -2.41 6.68
CA ALA A 109 -11.81 -2.52 5.32
C ALA A 109 -12.76 -1.37 4.97
N TYR A 110 -13.70 -1.03 5.88
CA TYR A 110 -14.61 0.09 5.68
C TYR A 110 -13.88 1.43 5.57
N ARG A 111 -12.87 1.67 6.42
CA ARG A 111 -12.02 2.87 6.35
C ARG A 111 -11.28 2.97 5.01
N SER A 112 -10.69 1.87 4.55
CA SER A 112 -10.00 1.82 3.25
C SER A 112 -10.96 2.09 2.09
N PHE A 113 -12.17 1.51 2.14
CA PHE A 113 -13.20 1.73 1.15
C PHE A 113 -13.67 3.18 1.11
N ALA A 114 -13.91 3.81 2.27
CA ALA A 114 -14.30 5.21 2.36
C ALA A 114 -13.24 6.15 1.75
N ALA A 115 -11.95 5.87 1.98
CA ALA A 115 -10.86 6.62 1.37
C ALA A 115 -10.84 6.48 -0.17
N ALA A 116 -11.07 5.28 -0.69
CA ALA A 116 -11.17 5.05 -2.14
C ALA A 116 -12.36 5.80 -2.75
N MET A 117 -13.54 5.74 -2.11
CA MET A 117 -14.73 6.46 -2.58
C MET A 117 -14.55 7.98 -2.55
N ALA A 118 -13.83 8.52 -1.57
CA ALA A 118 -13.50 9.94 -1.52
C ALA A 118 -12.58 10.37 -2.67
N ALA A 119 -11.67 9.50 -3.14
CA ALA A 119 -10.86 9.79 -4.31
C ALA A 119 -11.73 9.88 -5.59
N TYR A 120 -12.66 8.94 -5.79
CA TYR A 120 -13.61 9.00 -6.90
C TYR A 120 -14.51 10.25 -6.85
N GLU A 121 -15.01 10.59 -5.67
CA GLU A 121 -15.81 11.79 -5.45
C GLU A 121 -15.00 13.06 -5.74
N SER A 122 -13.73 13.09 -5.35
CA SER A 122 -12.82 14.20 -5.61
C SER A 122 -12.63 14.45 -7.11
N VAL A 123 -12.48 13.38 -7.90
CA VAL A 123 -12.44 13.47 -9.38
C VAL A 123 -13.76 14.02 -9.91
N ARG A 124 -14.89 13.48 -9.44
CA ARG A 124 -16.23 13.88 -9.88
C ARG A 124 -16.52 15.36 -9.62
N LEU A 125 -16.07 15.89 -8.49
CA LEU A 125 -16.31 17.26 -8.05
C LEU A 125 -15.19 18.24 -8.45
N GLY A 126 -14.05 17.75 -8.93
CA GLY A 126 -12.87 18.58 -9.22
C GLY A 126 -12.28 19.27 -8.00
N THR A 127 -12.57 18.80 -6.78
CA THR A 127 -12.14 19.42 -5.52
C THR A 127 -11.71 18.38 -4.50
N ARG A 128 -10.89 18.77 -3.54
CA ARG A 128 -10.46 17.90 -2.44
C ARG A 128 -11.66 17.44 -1.62
N THR A 129 -11.80 16.13 -1.45
CA THR A 129 -12.81 15.52 -0.56
C THR A 129 -12.18 15.11 0.76
N GLN A 130 -12.86 15.36 1.88
CA GLN A 130 -12.44 14.91 3.20
C GLN A 130 -12.92 13.48 3.43
N VAL A 131 -12.03 12.61 3.93
CA VAL A 131 -12.42 11.29 4.40
C VAL A 131 -12.89 11.43 5.85
N PRO A 132 -14.09 10.95 6.21
CA PRO A 132 -14.57 11.01 7.58
C PRO A 132 -13.59 10.30 8.52
N HIS A 133 -13.11 11.01 9.55
CA HIS A 133 -12.34 10.39 10.62
C HIS A 133 -13.34 9.69 11.58
N PRO A 134 -13.24 8.38 11.82
CA PRO A 134 -14.05 7.77 12.86
C PRO A 134 -13.64 8.36 14.21
N ARG A 135 -14.61 8.68 15.06
CA ARG A 135 -14.31 9.05 16.46
C ARG A 135 -13.58 7.88 17.11
N PRO A 136 -12.56 8.12 17.96
CA PRO A 136 -12.01 7.04 18.77
C PRO A 136 -13.17 6.38 19.50
N THR A 137 -13.29 5.06 19.36
CA THR A 137 -14.17 4.28 20.22
C THR A 137 -13.66 4.53 21.63
N SER A 138 -14.43 5.26 22.44
CA SER A 138 -14.24 5.27 23.88
C SER A 138 -14.04 3.83 24.31
N GLY A 139 -12.98 3.58 25.08
CA GLY A 139 -12.68 2.26 25.63
C GLY A 139 -13.96 1.64 26.18
N LEU A 140 -14.09 0.33 25.99
CA LEU A 140 -15.04 -0.45 26.74
C LEU A 140 -14.70 -0.26 28.22
N ASP A 141 -15.46 0.62 28.88
CA ASP A 141 -15.69 0.54 30.32
C ASP A 141 -16.43 -0.79 30.55
N GLY A 142 -15.77 -1.70 31.26
CA GLY A 142 -16.26 -3.02 31.64
C GLY A 142 -15.17 -3.83 32.32
#